data_AF-A0A418W3C5-F1
#
_entry.id   AF-A0A418W3C5-F1
#
_cell.length_a   1.000
_cell.length_b   1.000
_cell.length_c   1.000
_cell.angle_alpha   90.00
_cell.angle_beta   90.00
_cell.angle_gamma   90.00
#
_symmetry.space_group_name_H-M   'P 1'
#
loop_
_entity.id
_entity.type
_entity.pdbx_description
1 polymer ?
#
loop_
_entity_poly.entity_id
_entity_poly.type
_entity_poly.pdbx_seq_one_letter_code
_entity_poly.pdbx_strand_id
1 'polypeptide(L)'
;MTGPKRTAWAVHALRGAAWLLMLGCTAPAASAPLLSDETPRVGVACHLVNPEELDVPVPTEGICADAVALVERWAGAGRSVARLDFRDEAMEPPTYPVLLVSMEMRADPGGRNPRLLLRVAPVLGGRGVVSTQLPPMPVHLTSQDWADQAHASLDRMIGFLVR
;
A
#
# COMPACT_ATOMS: atom_id res chain seq x y z
N MET A 1 -14.81 -57.22 7.61
CA MET A 1 -14.36 -55.90 8.08
C MET A 1 -14.50 -54.91 6.95
N THR A 2 -15.54 -54.07 7.08
CA THR A 2 -15.83 -52.77 6.45
C THR A 2 -15.06 -52.36 5.19
N GLY A 3 -15.79 -52.34 4.06
CA GLY A 3 -15.45 -51.62 2.84
C GLY A 3 -15.69 -50.09 2.93
N PRO A 4 -15.44 -49.36 1.83
CA PRO A 4 -15.33 -47.90 1.81
C PRO A 4 -16.70 -47.22 1.75
N LYS A 5 -16.95 -46.27 2.65
CA LYS A 5 -18.16 -45.43 2.62
C LYS A 5 -17.90 -44.15 1.83
N ARG A 6 -18.43 -44.14 0.60
CA ARG A 6 -18.88 -42.94 -0.11
C ARG A 6 -20.02 -42.29 0.68
N THR A 7 -20.01 -40.97 0.79
CA THR A 7 -21.17 -40.10 1.06
C THR A 7 -21.11 -39.06 -0.07
N ALA A 8 -22.04 -39.01 -1.04
CA ALA A 8 -23.40 -38.46 -0.96
C ALA A 8 -23.38 -37.11 -0.23
N TRP A 9 -23.90 -35.99 -0.74
CA TRP A 9 -25.28 -35.80 -1.15
C TRP A 9 -25.42 -34.83 -2.33
N ALA A 10 -26.45 -35.09 -3.11
CA ALA A 10 -26.98 -34.21 -4.13
C ALA A 10 -28.28 -33.54 -3.62
N VAL A 11 -28.75 -32.58 -4.42
CA VAL A 11 -30.13 -32.10 -4.58
C VAL A 11 -30.63 -31.02 -3.60
N HIS A 12 -30.72 -29.77 -4.07
CA HIS A 12 -32.01 -29.19 -4.44
C HIS A 12 -31.86 -27.80 -5.08
N ALA A 13 -32.39 -27.70 -6.30
CA ALA A 13 -32.75 -26.45 -6.94
C ALA A 13 -34.25 -26.18 -6.74
N LEU A 14 -34.58 -24.89 -6.85
CA LEU A 14 -35.85 -24.27 -7.29
C LEU A 14 -36.87 -23.74 -6.27
N ARG A 15 -37.17 -22.44 -6.50
CA ARG A 15 -38.44 -21.68 -6.31
C ARG A 15 -38.73 -21.19 -4.88
N GLY A 16 -39.12 -19.94 -4.64
CA GLY A 16 -39.47 -18.80 -5.49
C GLY A 16 -40.12 -17.69 -4.63
N ALA A 17 -40.46 -16.57 -5.30
CA ALA A 17 -41.26 -15.42 -4.85
C ALA A 17 -40.57 -14.46 -3.84
N ALA A 18 -40.06 -13.31 -4.28
CA ALA A 18 -40.81 -12.10 -4.65
C ALA A 18 -41.48 -11.43 -3.43
N TRP A 19 -40.79 -10.46 -2.84
CA TRP A 19 -41.40 -9.35 -2.11
C TRP A 19 -41.05 -8.04 -2.80
N LEU A 20 -42.10 -7.32 -3.18
CA LEU A 20 -42.10 -6.05 -3.89
C LEU A 20 -41.67 -4.90 -2.96
N LEU A 21 -40.82 -4.03 -3.53
CA LEU A 21 -40.84 -2.56 -3.49
C LEU A 21 -41.19 -1.85 -2.17
N MET A 22 -40.26 -1.00 -1.71
CA MET A 22 -40.47 0.45 -1.58
C MET A 22 -39.17 1.15 -1.13
N LEU A 23 -38.89 2.30 -1.77
CA LEU A 23 -37.89 3.34 -1.43
C LEU A 23 -36.43 2.91 -1.67
N GLY A 24 -35.79 3.22 -2.79
CA GLY A 24 -35.71 4.56 -3.37
C GLY A 24 -34.41 5.26 -2.92
N CYS A 25 -33.25 4.64 -3.13
CA CYS A 25 -31.98 5.33 -3.37
C CYS A 25 -30.94 4.30 -3.85
N THR A 26 -31.00 3.90 -5.11
CA THR A 26 -29.77 3.44 -5.78
C THR A 26 -28.88 4.67 -5.92
N ALA A 27 -28.06 4.93 -4.90
CA ALA A 27 -26.89 5.77 -5.12
C ALA A 27 -26.12 5.09 -6.26
N PRO A 28 -25.89 5.74 -7.41
CA PRO A 28 -24.85 5.23 -8.30
C PRO A 28 -23.60 5.10 -7.44
N ALA A 29 -22.89 3.98 -7.56
CA ALA A 29 -21.49 3.95 -7.14
C ALA A 29 -20.88 5.18 -7.78
N ALA A 30 -20.63 6.22 -6.98
CA ALA A 30 -19.98 7.41 -7.44
C ALA A 30 -18.55 6.95 -7.71
N SER A 31 -18.31 6.44 -8.91
CA SER A 31 -17.02 6.54 -9.55
C SER A 31 -16.70 8.02 -9.42
N ALA A 32 -15.83 8.36 -8.46
CA ALA A 32 -15.42 9.72 -8.22
C ALA A 32 -15.07 10.30 -9.60
N PRO A 33 -15.58 11.49 -9.96
CA PRO A 33 -15.31 12.05 -11.26
C PRO A 33 -13.79 12.04 -11.46
N LEU A 34 -13.34 11.42 -12.55
CA LEU A 34 -12.03 11.68 -13.12
C LEU A 34 -12.07 13.16 -13.54
N LEU A 35 -11.90 14.06 -12.56
CA LEU A 35 -11.61 15.45 -12.81
C LEU A 35 -10.42 15.44 -13.76
N SER A 36 -10.66 15.94 -14.97
CA SER A 36 -9.65 16.31 -15.94
C SER A 36 -8.80 17.40 -15.30
N ASP A 37 -7.79 16.97 -14.56
CA ASP A 37 -7.06 17.82 -13.64
C ASP A 37 -5.68 18.00 -14.25
N GLU A 38 -5.51 19.12 -14.95
CA GLU A 38 -4.22 19.62 -15.43
C GLU A 38 -3.28 19.97 -14.25
N THR A 39 -3.72 19.77 -13.01
CA THR A 39 -2.91 19.88 -11.79
C THR A 39 -1.82 18.81 -11.81
N PRO A 40 -0.53 19.17 -11.72
CA PRO A 40 0.55 18.21 -11.67
C PRO A 40 0.37 17.30 -10.44
N ARG A 41 0.13 16.00 -10.68
CA ARG A 41 -0.08 15.01 -9.62
C ARG A 41 1.22 14.30 -9.24
N VAL A 42 1.36 13.96 -7.97
CA VAL A 42 2.38 13.01 -7.50
C VAL A 42 1.66 11.89 -6.75
N GLY A 43 1.90 10.65 -7.15
CA GLY A 43 1.40 9.50 -6.43
C GLY A 43 2.33 9.12 -5.27
N VAL A 44 1.78 8.61 -4.19
CA VAL A 44 2.54 7.89 -3.15
C VAL A 44 1.98 6.49 -3.05
N ALA A 45 2.83 5.50 -3.26
CA ALA A 45 2.51 4.10 -3.22
C ALA A 45 3.28 3.44 -2.09
N CYS A 46 2.62 2.59 -1.32
CA CYS A 46 3.26 1.88 -0.22
C CYS A 46 3.11 0.38 -0.44
N HIS A 47 4.21 -0.35 -0.29
CA HIS A 47 4.23 -1.79 -0.47
C HIS A 47 4.99 -2.45 0.69
N LEU A 48 4.35 -3.40 1.34
CA LEU A 48 4.97 -4.24 2.36
C LEU A 48 5.50 -5.51 1.70
N VAL A 49 6.82 -5.72 1.80
CA VAL A 49 7.48 -6.95 1.36
C VAL A 49 7.80 -7.77 2.60
N ASN A 50 7.16 -8.92 2.78
CA ASN A 50 7.39 -9.81 3.92
C ASN A 50 7.76 -11.23 3.47
N PRO A 51 8.98 -11.42 2.92
CA PRO A 51 9.38 -12.68 2.29
C PRO A 51 9.60 -13.81 3.30
N GLU A 52 9.89 -13.45 4.56
CA GLU A 52 10.11 -14.37 5.67
C GLU A 52 8.81 -14.67 6.44
N GLU A 53 7.66 -14.13 6.00
CA GLU A 53 6.33 -14.28 6.62
C GLU A 53 6.34 -13.98 8.13
N LEU A 54 7.10 -12.97 8.54
CA LEU A 54 7.19 -12.56 9.94
C LEU A 54 5.89 -11.92 10.41
N ASP A 55 5.54 -12.08 11.67
CA ASP A 55 4.50 -11.26 12.29
C ASP A 55 4.89 -9.78 12.13
N VAL A 56 3.96 -8.97 11.63
CA VAL A 56 4.17 -7.53 11.41
C VAL A 56 3.69 -6.81 12.66
N PRO A 57 4.59 -6.35 13.54
CA PRO A 57 4.20 -5.84 14.85
C PRO A 57 3.75 -4.37 14.81
N VAL A 58 3.77 -3.73 13.64
CA VAL A 58 3.53 -2.30 13.47
C VAL A 58 2.47 -1.99 12.40
N PRO A 59 1.69 -0.91 12.58
CA PRO A 59 0.76 -0.44 11.57
C PRO A 59 1.53 0.22 10.42
N THR A 60 1.86 -0.55 9.37
CA THR A 60 2.52 -0.06 8.14
C THR A 60 1.72 1.03 7.43
N GLU A 61 0.40 1.08 7.68
CA GLU A 61 -0.47 2.17 7.24
C GLU A 61 -0.04 3.54 7.78
N GLY A 62 0.47 3.61 9.01
CA GLY A 62 0.97 4.84 9.61
C GLY A 62 2.23 5.36 8.92
N ILE A 63 3.17 4.45 8.61
CA ILE A 63 4.38 4.78 7.84
C ILE A 63 4.00 5.30 6.45
N CYS A 64 2.99 4.72 5.82
CA CYS A 64 2.49 5.19 4.54
C CYS A 64 1.84 6.58 4.63
N ALA A 65 1.03 6.81 5.66
CA ALA A 65 0.41 8.11 5.90
C ALA A 65 1.46 9.22 6.12
N ASP A 66 2.53 8.91 6.84
CA ASP A 66 3.65 9.82 7.05
C ASP A 66 4.36 10.18 5.74
N ALA A 67 4.57 9.20 4.86
CA ALA A 67 5.16 9.45 3.54
C ALA A 67 4.26 10.34 2.67
N VAL A 68 2.94 10.13 2.69
CA VAL A 68 1.97 11.00 2.01
C VAL A 68 2.07 12.43 2.55
N ALA A 69 2.02 12.59 3.87
CA ALA A 69 2.11 13.91 4.50
C ALA A 69 3.44 14.62 4.21
N LEU A 70 4.54 13.87 4.12
CA LEU A 70 5.85 14.39 3.72
C LEU A 70 5.83 14.90 2.27
N VAL A 71 5.32 14.10 1.34
CA VAL A 71 5.23 14.51 -0.08
C VAL A 71 4.28 15.69 -0.26
N GLU A 72 3.16 15.76 0.47
CA GLU A 72 2.25 16.92 0.45
C GLU A 72 2.96 18.21 0.89
N ARG A 73 3.75 18.15 1.97
CA ARG A 73 4.56 19.29 2.40
C ARG A 73 5.55 19.75 1.33
N TRP A 74 6.17 18.82 0.62
CA TRP A 74 7.16 19.13 -0.42
C TRP A 74 6.56 19.56 -1.75
N ALA A 75 5.38 19.04 -2.11
CA ALA A 75 4.72 19.35 -3.36
C ALA A 75 4.33 20.85 -3.46
N GLY A 76 4.16 21.53 -2.33
CA GLY A 76 3.83 22.95 -2.27
C GLY A 76 2.41 23.24 -2.78
N ALA A 77 2.01 24.50 -2.72
CA ALA A 77 0.69 24.90 -3.22
C ALA A 77 0.59 24.67 -4.74
N GLY A 78 -0.45 23.95 -5.18
CA GLY A 78 -0.75 23.74 -6.61
C GLY A 78 -0.40 22.37 -7.19
N ARG A 79 0.00 21.39 -6.37
CA ARG A 79 0.17 19.98 -6.78
C ARG A 79 -0.69 19.09 -5.89
N SER A 80 -1.41 18.13 -6.47
CA SER A 80 -2.22 17.17 -5.72
C SER A 80 -1.45 15.87 -5.48
N VAL A 81 -1.54 15.34 -4.26
CA VAL A 81 -0.93 14.07 -3.87
C VAL A 81 -2.00 12.98 -3.87
N ALA A 82 -1.77 11.90 -4.60
CA ALA A 82 -2.67 10.76 -4.65
C ALA A 82 -2.07 9.58 -3.90
N ARG A 83 -2.77 9.06 -2.89
CA ARG A 83 -2.41 7.78 -2.28
C ARG A 83 -2.83 6.64 -3.21
N LEU A 84 -1.88 5.78 -3.55
CA LEU A 84 -2.09 4.61 -4.38
C LEU A 84 -2.08 3.36 -3.50
N ASP A 85 -3.14 2.57 -3.59
CA ASP A 85 -3.22 1.26 -2.96
C ASP A 85 -2.73 0.20 -3.96
N PHE A 86 -1.50 -0.27 -3.81
CA PHE A 86 -0.96 -1.39 -4.61
C PHE A 86 -1.51 -2.70 -4.06
N ARG A 87 -2.83 -2.87 -4.16
CA ARG A 87 -3.51 -4.05 -3.62
C ARG A 87 -3.59 -5.21 -4.61
N ASP A 88 -3.44 -4.96 -5.91
CA ASP A 88 -3.47 -6.00 -6.94
C ASP A 88 -2.61 -5.62 -8.15
N GLU A 89 -1.99 -6.62 -8.77
CA GLU A 89 -1.02 -6.55 -9.86
C GLU A 89 -1.58 -5.98 -11.19
N ALA A 90 -2.82 -5.48 -11.17
CA ALA A 90 -3.63 -5.15 -12.35
C ALA A 90 -3.93 -3.65 -12.53
N MET A 91 -3.15 -2.76 -11.91
CA MET A 91 -3.29 -1.32 -12.17
C MET A 91 -2.40 -0.91 -13.34
N GLU A 92 -2.98 -0.29 -14.37
CA GLU A 92 -2.19 0.40 -15.39
C GLU A 92 -1.29 1.43 -14.69
N PRO A 93 0.00 1.50 -15.06
CA PRO A 93 0.92 2.40 -14.40
C PRO A 93 0.47 3.85 -14.59
N PRO A 94 0.43 4.67 -13.52
CA PRO A 94 0.05 6.05 -13.64
C PRO A 94 1.00 6.81 -14.58
N THR A 95 0.42 7.74 -15.34
CA THR A 95 1.14 8.62 -16.28
C THR A 95 1.90 9.74 -15.57
N TYR A 96 1.63 9.95 -14.28
CA TYR A 96 2.28 10.92 -13.42
C TYR A 96 3.36 10.26 -12.52
N PRO A 97 4.32 11.03 -12.00
CA PRO A 97 5.36 10.50 -11.12
C PRO A 97 4.77 9.89 -9.84
N VAL A 98 5.27 8.73 -9.44
CA VAL A 98 4.93 8.06 -8.19
C VAL A 98 6.16 7.89 -7.32
N LEU A 99 6.02 8.12 -6.03
CA LEU A 99 7.00 7.78 -5.02
C LEU A 99 6.59 6.45 -4.38
N LEU A 100 7.33 5.38 -4.67
CA LEU A 100 7.14 4.05 -4.11
C LEU A 100 7.92 3.92 -2.81
N VAL A 101 7.21 3.71 -1.70
CA VAL A 101 7.74 3.36 -0.39
C VAL A 101 7.64 1.85 -0.21
N SER A 102 8.78 1.18 -0.28
CA SER A 102 8.88 -0.25 0.04
C SER A 102 9.30 -0.43 1.48
N MET A 103 8.53 -1.24 2.21
CA MET A 103 8.72 -1.60 3.61
C MET A 103 9.05 -3.08 3.63
N GLU A 104 10.33 -3.43 3.68
CA GLU A 104 10.76 -4.83 3.64
C GLU A 104 11.00 -5.35 5.06
N MET A 105 10.16 -6.27 5.53
CA MET A 105 10.32 -6.94 6.82
C MET A 105 11.48 -7.92 6.76
N ARG A 106 12.42 -7.80 7.70
CA ARG A 106 13.57 -8.71 7.83
C ARG A 106 13.85 -9.06 9.28
N ALA A 107 14.25 -10.30 9.53
CA ALA A 107 14.84 -10.67 10.80
C ALA A 107 16.25 -10.05 10.95
N ASP A 108 16.59 -9.60 12.16
CA ASP A 108 17.98 -9.33 12.52
C ASP A 108 18.86 -10.57 12.42
N PRO A 109 20.16 -10.43 12.12
CA PRO A 109 21.11 -11.54 12.24
C PRO A 109 21.02 -12.13 13.66
N GLY A 110 20.45 -13.34 13.77
CA GLY A 110 20.13 -13.99 15.04
C GLY A 110 18.64 -14.10 15.39
N GLY A 111 17.72 -13.62 14.54
CA GLY A 111 16.30 -13.96 14.53
C GLY A 111 15.42 -13.35 15.63
N ARG A 112 15.98 -12.50 16.50
CA ARG A 112 15.28 -12.04 17.72
C ARG A 112 14.56 -10.71 17.60
N ASN A 113 14.97 -9.85 16.66
CA ASN A 113 14.42 -8.52 16.50
C ASN A 113 14.05 -8.31 15.04
N PRO A 114 12.76 -8.18 14.69
CA PRO A 114 12.39 -7.79 13.34
C PRO A 114 12.75 -6.31 13.12
N ARG A 115 13.22 -6.01 11.91
CA ARG A 115 13.42 -4.65 11.42
C ARG A 115 12.68 -4.45 10.10
N LEU A 116 12.33 -3.21 9.84
CA LEU A 116 11.82 -2.77 8.56
C LEU A 116 12.95 -2.11 7.78
N LEU A 117 13.25 -2.60 6.57
CA LEU A 117 14.12 -1.89 5.64
C LEU A 117 13.25 -0.99 4.78
N LEU A 118 13.34 0.31 5.03
CA LEU A 118 12.64 1.32 4.24
C LEU A 118 13.44 1.65 2.97
N ARG A 119 12.73 1.71 1.85
CA ARG A 119 13.24 2.19 0.56
C ARG A 119 12.23 3.16 -0.04
N VAL A 120 12.73 4.21 -0.66
CA VAL A 120 11.90 5.17 -1.40
C VAL A 120 12.48 5.31 -2.80
N ALA A 121 11.65 5.09 -3.82
CA ALA A 121 12.06 5.19 -5.21
C ALA A 121 11.03 5.93 -6.06
N PRO A 122 11.44 6.83 -6.97
CA PRO A 122 10.54 7.36 -7.98
C PRO A 122 10.26 6.29 -9.03
N VAL A 123 9.00 6.21 -9.44
CA VAL A 123 8.47 5.34 -10.48
C VAL A 123 7.76 6.23 -11.49
N LEU A 124 8.08 6.05 -12.77
CA LEU A 124 7.46 6.78 -13.87
C LEU A 124 7.08 5.80 -14.98
N GLY A 125 5.81 5.83 -15.43
CA GLY A 125 5.32 4.92 -16.47
C GLY A 125 5.50 3.44 -16.12
N GLY A 126 5.38 3.09 -14.83
CA GLY A 126 5.50 1.71 -14.33
C GLY A 126 6.93 1.17 -14.26
N ARG A 127 7.93 2.01 -14.56
CA ARG A 127 9.34 1.65 -14.45
C ARG A 127 9.93 2.37 -13.24
N GLY A 128 10.55 1.61 -12.34
CA GLY A 128 11.40 2.18 -11.31
C GLY A 128 12.52 2.96 -11.99
N VAL A 129 12.69 4.22 -11.60
CA VAL A 129 13.83 5.00 -12.06
C VAL A 129 15.06 4.42 -11.36
N VAL A 130 15.99 3.89 -12.16
CA VAL A 130 17.11 3.10 -11.65
C VAL A 130 17.93 3.96 -10.70
N SER A 131 17.93 3.55 -9.43
CA SER A 131 18.82 4.01 -8.38
C SER A 131 18.57 5.44 -7.88
N THR A 132 17.67 5.54 -6.92
CA THR A 132 17.98 6.38 -5.76
C THR A 132 19.14 5.70 -5.06
N GLN A 133 20.37 6.23 -5.17
CA GLN A 133 21.57 5.64 -4.54
C GLN A 133 21.51 5.60 -3.00
N LEU A 134 20.34 5.84 -2.41
CA LEU A 134 20.12 5.76 -0.99
C LEU A 134 20.14 4.28 -0.57
N PRO A 135 21.03 3.91 0.37
CA PRO A 135 20.93 2.60 0.98
C PRO A 135 19.59 2.47 1.71
N PRO A 136 19.05 1.25 1.85
CA PRO A 136 17.86 1.01 2.66
C PRO A 136 18.09 1.50 4.09
N MET A 137 17.08 2.14 4.65
CA MET A 137 17.15 2.63 6.03
C MET A 137 16.50 1.61 6.96
N PRO A 138 17.25 1.00 7.90
CA PRO A 138 16.68 0.09 8.87
C PRO A 138 15.89 0.89 9.93
N VAL A 139 14.71 0.38 10.28
CA VAL A 139 13.92 0.80 11.43
C VAL A 139 13.75 -0.40 12.34
N HIS A 140 14.26 -0.31 13.56
CA HIS A 140 14.16 -1.41 14.53
C HIS A 140 12.79 -1.36 15.21
N LEU A 141 11.98 -2.41 15.04
CA LEU A 141 10.58 -2.40 15.50
C LEU A 141 10.44 -2.71 17.00
N THR A 142 11.52 -3.13 17.65
CA THR A 142 11.54 -3.47 19.07
C THR A 142 11.86 -2.27 19.97
N SER A 143 12.23 -1.13 19.40
CA SER A 143 12.50 0.09 20.17
C SER A 143 11.22 0.88 20.40
N GLN A 144 11.16 1.66 21.50
CA GLN A 144 9.98 2.48 21.82
C GLN A 144 9.79 3.68 20.88
N ASP A 145 10.84 4.04 20.15
CA ASP A 145 10.95 5.20 19.26
C ASP A 145 10.89 4.82 17.76
N TRP A 146 10.46 3.59 17.43
CA TRP A 146 10.45 3.09 16.04
C TRP A 146 9.70 4.02 15.07
N ALA A 147 8.62 4.66 15.53
CA ALA A 147 7.80 5.55 14.72
C ALA A 147 8.57 6.82 14.35
N ASP A 148 9.27 7.42 15.32
CA ASP A 148 10.12 8.60 15.10
C ASP A 148 11.30 8.26 14.18
N GLN A 149 11.90 7.08 14.35
CA GLN A 149 12.95 6.58 13.46
C GLN A 149 12.45 6.39 12.02
N ALA A 150 11.24 5.85 11.84
CA ALA A 150 10.63 5.69 10.53
C ALA A 150 10.35 7.05 9.89
N HIS A 151 9.77 7.99 10.64
CA HIS A 151 9.50 9.35 10.19
C HIS A 151 10.78 10.06 9.74
N ALA A 152 11.82 10.07 10.57
CA ALA A 152 13.10 10.70 10.26
C ALA A 152 13.79 10.05 9.05
N SER A 153 13.64 8.74 8.88
CA SER A 153 14.16 8.02 7.72
C SER A 153 13.43 8.41 6.43
N LEU A 154 12.09 8.47 6.47
CA LEU A 154 11.26 8.92 5.36
C LEU A 154 11.56 10.37 4.98
N ASP A 155 11.63 11.28 5.96
CA ASP A 155 11.94 12.69 5.71
C ASP A 155 13.29 12.87 5.02
N ARG A 156 14.33 12.14 5.48
CA ARG A 156 15.64 12.15 4.84
C ARG A 156 15.61 11.62 3.42
N MET A 157 14.96 10.48 3.18
CA MET A 157 14.91 9.87 1.85
C MET A 157 14.08 10.70 0.88
N ILE A 158 12.86 11.09 1.25
CA ILE A 158 11.97 11.91 0.42
C ILE A 158 12.61 13.27 0.17
N GLY A 159 13.13 13.92 1.21
CA GLY A 159 13.84 15.20 1.10
C GLY A 159 15.07 15.15 0.22
N PHE A 160 15.73 13.99 0.05
CA PHE A 160 16.81 13.83 -0.92
C PHE A 160 16.29 13.73 -2.35
N LEU A 161 15.14 13.07 -2.57
CA LEU A 161 14.59 12.81 -3.90
C LEU A 161 13.86 13.99 -4.54
N VAL A 162 13.35 14.89 -3.72
CA VAL A 162 12.56 16.04 -4.17
C VAL A 162 13.38 17.34 -4.32
N ARG A 163 14.68 17.30 -4.02
CA ARG A 163 15.63 18.40 -4.31
C ARG A 163 16.10 18.32 -5.76
#